data_AF-A0A3M0XJG3-F1
#
_entry.id   AF-A0A3M0XJG3-F1
#
_cell.length_a   1.000
_cell.length_b   1.000
_cell.length_c   1.000
_cell.angle_alpha   90.00
_cell.angle_beta   90.00
_cell.angle_gamma   90.00
#
_symmetry.space_group_name_H-M   'P 1'
#
loop_
_entity.id
_entity.type
_entity.pdbx_description
1 polymer ?
#
loop_
_entity_poly.entity_id
_entity_poly.type
_entity_poly.pdbx_seq_one_letter_code
_entity_poly.pdbx_strand_id
1 'polypeptide(L)'
;MRKKLSSKVEFAIQYQAVSFIAQVFYLAGLTLLLPMWPIIFTPELFRQVQTVFLLACALIVASFLVVFWFTGSKKKASFTLGMITLVPGIAAFIFSVFGKIAAVIFSVFGKDWLLSKMTLVSPFIQAWIEKAVPNSWFVSGIYIILGTALVWYSQN
;
A
#
# COMPACT_ATOMS: atom_id res chain seq x y z
N MET A 1 -6.61 37.41 18.58
CA MET A 1 -6.42 36.61 17.33
C MET A 1 -5.24 35.63 17.37
N ARG A 2 -4.03 36.01 17.84
CA ARG A 2 -2.84 35.12 17.83
C ARG A 2 -3.03 33.75 18.51
N LYS A 3 -3.71 33.66 19.66
CA LYS A 3 -4.00 32.38 20.36
C LYS A 3 -4.85 31.37 19.56
N LYS A 4 -5.75 31.85 18.69
CA LYS A 4 -6.56 30.97 17.82
C LYS A 4 -5.76 30.46 16.60
N LEU A 5 -4.67 31.14 16.24
CA LEU A 5 -3.81 30.73 15.14
C LEU A 5 -2.84 29.62 15.57
N SER A 6 -2.21 29.75 16.75
CA SER A 6 -1.26 28.70 17.22
C SER A 6 -1.96 27.36 17.48
N SER A 7 -3.14 27.38 18.12
CA SER A 7 -3.92 26.15 18.36
C SER A 7 -4.33 25.41 17.09
N LYS A 8 -4.62 26.11 15.98
CA LYS A 8 -4.91 25.47 14.70
C LYS A 8 -3.67 24.86 14.06
N VAL A 9 -2.52 25.53 14.18
CA VAL A 9 -1.24 25.04 13.65
C VAL A 9 -0.76 23.83 14.46
N GLU A 10 -0.87 23.88 15.79
CA GLU A 10 -0.55 22.76 16.68
C GLU A 10 -1.41 21.54 16.36
N PHE A 11 -2.72 21.71 16.18
CA PHE A 11 -3.61 20.62 15.77
C PHE A 11 -3.24 20.06 14.39
N ALA A 12 -2.86 20.92 13.43
CA ALA A 12 -2.45 20.48 12.10
C ALA A 12 -1.15 19.65 12.14
N ILE A 13 -0.16 20.06 12.95
CA ILE A 13 1.10 19.34 13.12
C ILE A 13 0.86 17.98 13.79
N GLN A 14 0.06 17.96 14.86
CA GLN A 14 -0.31 16.71 15.55
C GLN A 14 -1.08 15.77 14.62
N TYR A 15 -2.03 16.30 13.86
CA TYR A 15 -2.78 15.54 12.86
C TYR A 15 -1.84 14.94 11.80
N GLN A 16 -0.87 15.70 11.32
CA GLN A 16 0.09 15.23 10.33
C GLN A 16 0.94 14.08 10.89
N ALA A 17 1.42 14.19 12.13
CA ALA A 17 2.20 13.14 12.78
C ALA A 17 1.36 11.85 12.97
N VAL A 18 0.12 11.99 13.45
CA VAL A 18 -0.80 10.86 13.63
C VAL A 18 -1.15 10.20 12.30
N SER A 19 -1.42 11.01 11.27
CA SER A 19 -1.69 10.55 9.91
C SER A 19 -0.50 9.79 9.34
N PHE A 20 0.74 10.26 9.58
CA PHE A 20 1.94 9.57 9.15
C PHE A 20 2.12 8.21 9.84
N ILE A 21 1.91 8.12 11.16
CA ILE A 21 1.97 6.85 11.89
C ILE A 21 0.91 5.87 11.36
N ALA A 22 -0.31 6.35 11.16
CA ALA A 22 -1.39 5.56 10.58
C ALA A 22 -1.04 5.08 9.16
N GLN A 23 -0.41 5.92 8.34
CA GLN A 23 0.08 5.55 7.01
C GLN A 23 1.08 4.41 7.07
N VAL A 24 2.05 4.46 7.98
CA VAL A 24 3.05 3.41 8.15
C VAL A 24 2.40 2.09 8.52
N PHE A 25 1.47 2.08 9.49
CA PHE A 25 0.74 0.86 9.85
C PHE A 25 -0.10 0.31 8.69
N TYR A 26 -0.78 1.20 7.96
CA TYR A 26 -1.62 0.79 6.85
C TYR A 26 -0.80 0.18 5.71
N LEU A 27 0.29 0.83 5.32
CA LEU A 27 1.18 0.34 4.27
C LEU A 27 1.88 -0.96 4.69
N ALA A 28 2.29 -1.09 5.95
CA ALA A 28 2.86 -2.33 6.47
C ALA A 28 1.84 -3.48 6.39
N GLY A 29 0.60 -3.25 6.82
CA GLY A 29 -0.46 -4.24 6.72
C GLY A 29 -0.79 -4.62 5.27
N LEU A 30 -0.92 -3.64 4.36
CA LEU A 30 -1.16 -3.90 2.95
C LEU A 30 -0.02 -4.67 2.28
N THR A 31 1.23 -4.34 2.60
CA THR A 31 2.42 -5.02 2.06
C THR A 31 2.47 -6.47 2.52
N LEU A 32 2.07 -6.74 3.76
CA LEU A 32 1.97 -8.12 4.27
C LEU A 32 0.84 -8.91 3.61
N LEU A 33 -0.30 -8.28 3.27
CA LEU A 33 -1.42 -8.97 2.61
C LEU A 33 -1.13 -9.37 1.15
N LEU A 34 -0.35 -8.56 0.43
CA LEU A 34 -0.04 -8.76 -0.99
C LEU A 34 0.44 -10.18 -1.35
N PRO A 35 1.50 -10.72 -0.72
CA PRO A 35 1.98 -12.07 -1.01
C PRO A 35 1.05 -13.19 -0.53
N MET A 36 0.07 -12.86 0.32
CA MET A 36 -0.84 -13.83 0.94
C MET A 36 -2.11 -14.06 0.14
N TRP A 37 -2.46 -13.15 -0.77
CA TRP A 37 -3.64 -13.26 -1.62
C TRP A 37 -3.77 -14.59 -2.39
N PRO A 38 -2.71 -15.17 -3.00
CA PRO A 38 -2.83 -16.48 -3.63
C PRO A 38 -2.91 -17.63 -2.60
N ILE A 39 -2.52 -17.39 -1.35
CA ILE A 39 -2.39 -18.40 -0.30
C ILE A 39 -3.70 -18.57 0.48
N ILE A 40 -4.51 -17.51 0.60
CA ILE A 40 -5.81 -17.54 1.33
C ILE A 40 -6.84 -18.50 0.70
N PHE A 41 -6.69 -18.85 -0.58
CA PHE A 41 -7.58 -19.78 -1.28
C PHE A 41 -7.14 -21.25 -1.13
N THR A 42 -6.01 -21.51 -0.47
CA THR A 42 -5.43 -22.84 -0.31
C THR A 42 -5.39 -23.20 1.18
N PRO A 43 -6.33 -24.03 1.70
CA PRO A 43 -6.51 -24.22 3.15
C PRO A 43 -5.26 -24.67 3.91
N GLU A 44 -4.44 -25.52 3.30
CA GLU A 44 -3.22 -26.05 3.90
C GLU A 44 -2.14 -24.99 4.08
N LEU A 45 -1.95 -24.15 3.06
CA LEU A 45 -0.97 -23.05 3.10
C LEU A 45 -1.50 -21.89 3.95
N PHE A 46 -2.82 -21.66 3.98
CA PHE A 46 -3.42 -20.63 4.81
C PHE A 46 -3.12 -20.82 6.30
N ARG A 47 -3.17 -22.06 6.81
CA ARG A 47 -2.82 -22.35 8.22
C ARG A 47 -1.39 -21.94 8.57
N GLN A 48 -0.45 -22.07 7.63
CA GLN A 48 0.95 -21.71 7.85
C GLN A 48 1.16 -20.20 7.92
N VAL A 49 0.30 -19.45 7.24
CA VAL A 49 0.43 -17.99 7.12
C VAL A 49 -0.61 -17.21 7.94
N GLN A 50 -1.54 -17.90 8.60
CA GLN A 50 -2.67 -17.31 9.33
C GLN A 50 -2.25 -16.20 10.32
N THR A 51 -1.16 -16.40 11.06
CA THR A 51 -0.66 -15.41 12.03
C THR A 51 -0.23 -14.12 11.34
N VAL A 52 0.43 -14.22 10.18
CA VAL A 52 0.86 -13.06 9.38
C VAL A 52 -0.35 -12.34 8.79
N PHE A 53 -1.39 -13.08 8.40
CA PHE A 53 -2.62 -12.51 7.86
C PHE A 53 -3.37 -11.73 8.95
N LEU A 54 -3.52 -12.32 10.13
CA LEU A 54 -4.14 -11.65 11.29
C LEU A 54 -3.36 -10.40 11.71
N LEU A 55 -2.02 -10.47 11.71
CA LEU A 55 -1.18 -9.31 11.98
C LEU A 55 -1.40 -8.20 10.95
N ALA A 56 -1.46 -8.55 9.67
CA ALA A 56 -1.69 -7.60 8.58
C ALA A 56 -3.05 -6.90 8.72
N CYS A 57 -4.11 -7.67 9.00
CA CYS A 57 -5.44 -7.12 9.31
C CYS A 57 -5.42 -6.23 10.55
N ALA A 58 -4.72 -6.65 11.62
CA ALA A 58 -4.61 -5.87 12.86
C ALA A 58 -3.92 -4.52 12.62
N LEU A 59 -2.87 -4.48 11.79
CA LEU A 59 -2.18 -3.24 11.41
C LEU A 59 -3.09 -2.29 10.62
N ILE A 60 -3.89 -2.82 9.70
CA ILE A 60 -4.87 -2.03 8.94
C ILE A 60 -5.95 -1.44 9.87
N VAL A 61 -6.48 -2.26 10.77
CA VAL A 61 -7.48 -1.82 11.76
C VAL A 61 -6.87 -0.80 12.72
N ALA A 62 -5.65 -1.03 13.20
CA ALA A 62 -4.94 -0.10 14.07
C ALA A 62 -4.74 1.27 13.39
N SER A 63 -4.38 1.28 12.10
CA SER A 63 -4.29 2.51 11.32
C SER A 63 -5.61 3.30 11.31
N PHE A 64 -6.74 2.62 11.05
CA PHE A 64 -8.06 3.25 11.11
C PHE A 64 -8.36 3.81 12.50
N LEU A 65 -8.13 3.02 13.55
CA LEU A 65 -8.42 3.42 14.92
C LEU A 65 -7.58 4.63 15.36
N VAL A 66 -6.30 4.70 14.97
CA VAL A 66 -5.42 5.82 15.28
C VAL A 66 -5.96 7.13 14.69
N VAL A 67 -6.35 7.14 13.41
CA VAL A 67 -6.93 8.36 12.78
C VAL A 67 -8.32 8.65 13.34
N PHE A 68 -9.13 7.63 13.58
CA PHE A 68 -10.48 7.78 14.12
C PHE A 68 -10.46 8.37 15.54
N TRP A 69 -9.64 7.84 16.45
CA TRP A 69 -9.54 8.33 17.82
C TRP A 69 -9.01 9.76 17.87
N PHE A 70 -8.04 10.12 17.03
CA PHE A 70 -7.51 11.48 17.01
C PHE A 70 -8.49 12.50 16.41
N THR A 71 -9.20 12.13 15.34
CA THR A 71 -10.09 13.07 14.64
C THR A 71 -11.53 13.06 15.14
N GLY A 72 -11.94 12.04 15.89
CA GLY A 72 -13.33 11.78 16.29
C GLY A 72 -14.28 11.50 15.10
N SER A 73 -13.75 11.30 13.89
CA SER A 73 -14.57 11.27 12.67
C SER A 73 -14.26 10.04 11.81
N LYS A 74 -15.24 9.15 11.68
CA LYS A 74 -15.17 7.98 10.78
C LYS A 74 -14.96 8.40 9.32
N LYS A 75 -15.57 9.52 8.91
CA LYS A 75 -15.42 10.09 7.57
C LYS A 75 -13.97 10.48 7.29
N LYS A 76 -13.33 11.24 8.20
CA LYS A 76 -11.91 11.61 8.04
C LYS A 76 -10.97 10.42 8.04
N ALA A 77 -11.20 9.43 8.92
CA ALA A 77 -10.41 8.21 8.94
C ALA A 77 -10.51 7.45 7.60
N SER A 78 -11.74 7.24 7.11
CA SER A 78 -11.99 6.54 5.85
C SER A 78 -11.41 7.30 4.64
N PHE A 79 -11.51 8.63 4.62
CA PHE A 79 -10.92 9.45 3.57
C PHE A 79 -9.40 9.32 3.55
N THR A 80 -8.75 9.46 4.70
CA THR A 80 -7.29 9.34 4.84
C THR A 80 -6.82 7.95 4.35
N LEU A 81 -7.46 6.88 4.82
CA LEU A 81 -7.14 5.52 4.38
C LEU A 81 -7.38 5.32 2.88
N GLY A 82 -8.51 5.81 2.36
CA GLY A 82 -8.82 5.72 0.94
C GLY A 82 -7.76 6.40 0.07
N MET A 83 -7.33 7.61 0.44
CA MET A 83 -6.25 8.31 -0.25
C MET A 83 -4.93 7.55 -0.19
N ILE A 84 -4.57 6.97 0.95
CA ILE A 84 -3.34 6.18 1.10
C ILE A 84 -3.41 4.90 0.28
N THR A 85 -4.59 4.29 0.14
CA THR A 85 -4.83 3.09 -0.68
C THR A 85 -4.68 3.39 -2.17
N LEU A 86 -5.10 4.59 -2.59
CA LEU A 86 -5.01 5.02 -3.99
C LEU A 86 -3.57 5.23 -4.44
N VAL A 87 -2.67 5.70 -3.57
CA VAL A 87 -1.25 5.94 -3.90
C VAL A 87 -0.55 4.70 -4.49
N PRO A 88 -0.50 3.53 -3.80
CA PRO A 88 0.08 2.32 -4.36
C PRO A 88 -0.72 1.79 -5.54
N GLY A 89 -2.05 1.98 -5.60
CA GLY A 89 -2.87 1.59 -6.74
C GLY A 89 -2.52 2.35 -8.03
N ILE A 90 -2.37 3.67 -7.93
CA ILE A 90 -1.94 4.55 -9.02
C ILE A 90 -0.48 4.28 -9.38
N ALA A 91 0.40 4.12 -8.39
CA ALA A 91 1.79 3.76 -8.65
C ALA A 91 1.89 2.42 -9.39
N ALA A 92 1.16 1.39 -8.96
CA ALA A 92 1.09 0.10 -9.65
C ALA A 92 0.51 0.21 -11.05
N PHE A 93 -0.49 1.09 -11.26
CA PHE A 93 -1.04 1.37 -12.58
C PHE A 93 0.03 1.97 -13.51
N ILE A 94 0.72 3.01 -13.06
CA ILE A 94 1.82 3.67 -13.78
C ILE A 94 2.91 2.64 -14.10
N PHE A 95 3.31 1.81 -13.13
CA PHE A 95 4.25 0.71 -13.36
C PHE A 95 3.72 -0.33 -14.35
N SER A 96 2.43 -0.64 -14.38
CA SER A 96 1.89 -1.60 -15.35
C SER A 96 1.91 -1.06 -16.79
N VAL A 97 1.68 0.25 -16.95
CA VAL A 97 1.62 0.93 -18.26
C VAL A 97 3.02 1.25 -18.76
N PHE A 98 3.85 1.89 -17.95
CA PHE A 98 5.19 2.34 -18.32
C PHE A 98 6.28 1.31 -18.01
N GLY A 99 6.05 0.38 -17.08
CA GLY A 99 7.01 -0.67 -16.74
C GLY A 99 7.21 -1.69 -17.85
N LYS A 100 6.24 -1.89 -18.74
CA LYS A 100 6.45 -2.68 -19.97
C LYS A 100 7.42 -1.96 -20.93
N ILE A 101 7.31 -0.65 -21.06
CA ILE A 101 8.24 0.16 -21.87
C ILE A 101 9.64 0.15 -21.23
N ALA A 102 9.71 0.35 -19.92
CA ALA A 102 10.96 0.26 -19.18
C ALA A 102 11.59 -1.14 -19.26
N ALA A 103 10.79 -2.22 -19.15
CA ALA A 103 11.24 -3.61 -19.27
C ALA A 103 11.68 -3.97 -20.70
N VAL A 104 11.02 -3.42 -21.73
CA VAL A 104 11.46 -3.58 -23.13
C VAL A 104 12.79 -2.86 -23.35
N ILE A 105 12.94 -1.61 -22.90
CA ILE A 105 14.22 -0.88 -22.93
C ILE A 105 15.29 -1.65 -22.13
N PHE A 106 14.93 -2.22 -20.98
CA PHE A 106 15.80 -3.06 -20.16
C PHE A 106 16.25 -4.34 -20.86
N SER A 107 15.34 -4.98 -21.59
CA SER A 107 15.63 -6.21 -22.33
C SER A 107 16.49 -5.96 -23.57
N VAL A 108 16.37 -4.75 -24.16
CA VAL A 108 17.08 -4.34 -25.38
C VAL A 108 18.44 -3.70 -25.08
N PHE A 109 18.58 -2.95 -23.98
CA PHE A 109 19.81 -2.23 -23.62
C PHE A 109 20.49 -2.70 -22.32
N GLY A 110 19.78 -3.42 -21.45
CA GLY A 110 20.16 -3.59 -20.03
C GLY A 110 20.46 -5.02 -19.59
N LYS A 111 20.33 -6.03 -20.47
CA LYS A 111 20.58 -7.43 -20.09
C LYS A 111 22.00 -7.60 -19.57
N ASP A 112 23.00 -7.04 -20.26
CA ASP A 112 24.41 -7.16 -19.87
C ASP A 112 24.81 -6.17 -18.76
N TRP A 113 24.19 -4.99 -18.71
CA TRP A 113 24.53 -3.95 -17.74
C TRP A 113 24.00 -4.25 -16.33
N LEU A 114 22.79 -4.81 -16.20
CA LEU A 114 22.21 -5.13 -14.89
C LEU A 114 22.63 -6.51 -14.36
N LEU A 115 22.82 -7.52 -15.23
CA LEU A 115 23.33 -8.83 -14.80
C LEU A 115 24.73 -8.74 -14.20
N SER A 116 25.57 -7.80 -14.67
CA SER A 116 26.90 -7.57 -14.09
C SER A 116 26.90 -6.96 -12.68
N LYS A 117 25.80 -6.28 -12.27
CA LYS A 117 25.69 -5.61 -10.95
C LYS A 117 24.63 -6.19 -10.01
N MET A 118 23.75 -7.06 -10.50
CA MET A 118 22.67 -7.69 -9.71
C MET A 118 22.87 -9.20 -9.47
N THR A 119 24.09 -9.71 -9.56
CA THR A 119 24.43 -11.08 -9.09
C THR A 119 24.20 -11.30 -7.59
N LEU A 120 23.93 -10.25 -6.82
CA LEU A 120 23.52 -10.29 -5.40
C LEU A 120 22.00 -10.14 -5.18
N VAL A 121 21.20 -10.10 -6.24
CA VAL A 121 19.75 -9.97 -6.11
C VAL A 121 19.14 -11.36 -5.99
N SER A 122 18.93 -11.72 -4.73
CA SER A 122 18.26 -12.93 -4.21
C SER A 122 17.22 -13.54 -5.17
N PRO A 123 17.18 -14.89 -5.36
CA PRO A 123 16.24 -15.59 -6.24
C PRO A 123 14.76 -15.21 -6.00
N PHE A 124 14.42 -14.71 -4.81
CA PHE A 124 13.10 -14.17 -4.49
C PHE A 124 12.70 -12.95 -5.33
N ILE A 125 13.65 -12.08 -5.67
CA ILE A 125 13.37 -10.85 -6.44
C ILE A 125 13.17 -11.20 -7.92
N GLN A 126 13.92 -12.15 -8.48
CA GLN A 126 13.69 -12.66 -9.84
C GLN A 126 12.32 -13.33 -9.96
N ALA A 127 11.96 -14.21 -9.03
CA ALA A 127 10.64 -14.84 -9.01
C ALA A 127 9.50 -13.82 -8.85
N TRP A 128 9.73 -12.74 -8.09
CA TRP A 128 8.79 -11.64 -7.96
C TRP A 128 8.66 -10.85 -9.28
N ILE A 129 9.75 -10.53 -9.96
CA ILE A 129 9.70 -9.82 -11.26
C ILE A 129 8.94 -10.64 -12.30
N GLU A 130 9.22 -11.93 -12.42
CA GLU A 130 8.58 -12.80 -13.41
C GLU A 130 7.09 -13.04 -13.15
N LYS A 131 6.66 -13.11 -11.88
CA LYS A 131 5.25 -13.40 -11.52
C LYS A 131 4.41 -12.18 -11.17
N ALA A 132 5.00 -11.14 -10.58
CA ALA A 132 4.28 -9.97 -10.05
C ALA A 132 4.13 -8.83 -11.08
N VAL A 133 5.14 -8.61 -11.94
CA VAL A 133 5.05 -7.57 -12.99
C VAL A 133 3.88 -7.81 -13.96
N PRO A 134 3.62 -9.03 -14.44
CA PRO A 134 2.47 -9.30 -15.32
C PRO A 134 1.10 -9.12 -14.65
N ASN A 135 1.04 -9.20 -13.31
CA ASN A 135 -0.20 -9.11 -12.53
C ASN A 135 -0.38 -7.77 -11.81
N SER A 136 0.53 -6.82 -12.02
CA SER A 136 0.51 -5.48 -11.43
C SER A 136 -0.78 -4.69 -11.73
N TRP A 137 -1.38 -4.91 -12.91
CA TRP A 137 -2.67 -4.33 -13.31
C TRP A 137 -3.84 -4.81 -12.43
N PHE A 138 -3.85 -6.09 -12.04
CA PHE A 138 -4.89 -6.66 -11.18
C PHE A 138 -4.79 -6.12 -9.76
N VAL A 139 -3.57 -6.06 -9.23
CA VAL A 139 -3.25 -5.46 -7.94
C VAL A 139 -3.66 -3.98 -7.92
N SER A 140 -3.32 -3.24 -8.98
CA SER A 140 -3.73 -1.85 -9.16
C SER A 140 -5.25 -1.69 -9.14
N GLY A 141 -5.99 -2.53 -9.86
CA GLY A 141 -7.45 -2.52 -9.89
C GLY A 141 -8.07 -2.68 -8.51
N ILE A 142 -7.59 -3.63 -7.71
CA ILE A 142 -8.07 -3.85 -6.33
C ILE A 142 -7.83 -2.61 -5.46
N TYR A 143 -6.62 -2.04 -5.49
CA TYR A 143 -6.30 -0.85 -4.70
C TYR A 143 -7.11 0.37 -5.12
N ILE A 144 -7.32 0.57 -6.42
CA ILE A 144 -8.11 1.68 -6.94
C ILE A 144 -9.57 1.54 -6.52
N ILE A 145 -10.17 0.36 -6.66
CA ILE A 145 -11.56 0.09 -6.24
C ILE A 145 -11.73 0.28 -4.74
N LEU A 146 -10.85 -0.30 -3.91
CA LEU A 146 -10.92 -0.16 -2.45
C LEU A 146 -10.71 1.29 -2.02
N GLY A 147 -9.73 1.97 -2.60
CA GLY A 147 -9.43 3.36 -2.30
C GLY A 147 -10.58 4.30 -2.67
N THR A 148 -11.16 4.14 -3.87
CA THR A 148 -12.32 4.95 -4.29
C THR A 148 -13.57 4.64 -3.47
N ALA A 149 -13.83 3.39 -3.11
CA ALA A 149 -14.96 3.03 -2.24
C ALA A 149 -14.85 3.67 -0.86
N LEU A 150 -13.65 3.68 -0.26
CA LEU A 150 -13.40 4.32 1.04
C LEU A 150 -13.56 5.84 0.96
N VAL A 151 -13.08 6.47 -0.12
CA VAL A 151 -13.27 7.92 -0.36
C VAL A 151 -14.76 8.24 -0.57
N TRP A 152 -15.48 7.46 -1.37
CA TRP A 152 -16.91 7.65 -1.60
C TRP A 152 -17.73 7.48 -0.30
N TYR A 153 -17.42 6.46 0.51
CA TYR A 153 -18.03 6.27 1.82
C TYR A 153 -17.76 7.45 2.77
N SER A 154 -16.61 8.11 2.66
CA SER A 154 -16.32 9.28 3.49
C SER A 154 -17.15 10.51 3.15
N GLN A 155 -17.69 10.58 1.92
CA GLN A 155 -18.45 11.73 1.42
C GLN A 155 -19.95 11.60 1.72
N ASN A 156 -20.50 10.39 1.74
CA ASN A 156 -21.88 10.10 2.16
C ASN A 156 -21.99 10.03 3.69
#